data_AF-A0A2H3ICI8-F1
#
_entry.id   AF-A0A2H3ICI8-F1
#
_cell.length_a   1.000
_cell.length_b   1.000
_cell.length_c   1.000
_cell.angle_alpha   90.00
_cell.angle_beta   90.00
_cell.angle_gamma   90.00
#
_symmetry.space_group_name_H-M   'P 1'
#
loop_
_entity.id
_entity.type
_entity.pdbx_description
1 polymer ?
#
loop_
_entity_poly.entity_id
_entity_poly.type
_entity_poly.pdbx_seq_one_letter_code
_entity_poly.pdbx_strand_id
1 'polypeptide(L)'
;MAIVYSEEFKHIANDLQKLEPDLFTVELPSLETLLSVETSSSPYRKAFAEAEEVPVLHIHSSGSTELIQMLRQPEIITMANGSRAVTDNDRNMPTPPGRKAQNGSQFDFENGGRFYTCFPPYHKLPAYARIARSKILVNIPEKPFHRTAKETVSRKSTIAEYSMEIAALYSKDTSGDGVMLPEISLDGRNFDNIIRFLRLTFISVLGIDVTDDHASLFDIGMDSVKVFEALSMLKKARMFFDNWSSFQTYRRFTASSDQDLFGGTMISLTMMNMRGKSSDSRQLLLDVNVIICLAWKVDFNGSLQAFEADCIHSIRAFIGFNLQSRLNPRIVFASSTIYALSHTCIQGASTVPEDIISPPSIDTGTWYGQSKEVAERILAYSAKHSGVPVSILRLGQNSSAEEESSTSSWLNQEWIPSLVHTSKTLKVVPNLKTPINWVPVDRMANIILDLTFVGKDPSKSSDDENRARQASVYNIVHPRPIPWSRFAQVLSQMLPGCKIVTLRQWIEIVKIHSESSQHKHKEALKTIPAVKLISFFEYMSMHEDSLGSRSVGIITDKAISQSTTLSSIPEIGDDSLEKWARV
;
A
#
# COMPACT_ATOMS: atom_id res chain seq x y z
N MET A 1 37.50 -11.55 25.04
CA MET A 1 36.75 -12.14 23.91
C MET A 1 37.68 -13.16 23.26
N ALA A 2 37.19 -14.35 22.91
CA ALA A 2 38.02 -15.40 22.30
C ALA A 2 37.70 -15.50 20.80
N ILE A 3 38.72 -15.47 19.94
CA ILE A 3 38.59 -15.77 18.51
C ILE A 3 39.01 -17.22 18.30
N VAL A 4 38.10 -18.00 17.73
CA VAL A 4 38.32 -19.39 17.37
C VAL A 4 38.40 -19.47 15.84
N TYR A 5 39.48 -20.03 15.29
CA TYR A 5 39.74 -20.00 13.84
C TYR A 5 40.29 -21.34 13.34
N SER A 6 40.06 -21.71 12.07
CA SER A 6 40.72 -22.85 11.43
C SER A 6 42.07 -22.45 10.84
N GLU A 7 42.96 -23.41 10.59
CA GLU A 7 44.35 -23.18 10.12
C GLU A 7 44.43 -22.19 8.94
N GLU A 8 43.48 -22.23 8.01
CA GLU A 8 43.42 -21.37 6.82
C GLU A 8 43.31 -19.87 7.18
N PHE A 9 42.69 -19.55 8.32
CA PHE A 9 42.48 -18.19 8.81
C PHE A 9 43.51 -17.73 9.85
N LYS A 10 44.53 -18.55 10.12
CA LYS A 10 45.61 -18.24 11.08
C LYS A 10 46.28 -16.89 10.82
N HIS A 11 46.48 -16.55 9.56
CA HIS A 11 47.07 -15.27 9.18
C HIS A 11 46.20 -14.08 9.61
N ILE A 12 44.87 -14.16 9.41
CA ILE A 12 43.91 -13.12 9.84
C ILE A 12 43.86 -13.01 11.36
N ALA A 13 43.82 -14.15 12.07
CA ALA A 13 43.81 -14.16 13.53
C ALA A 13 45.08 -13.51 14.12
N ASN A 14 46.25 -13.80 13.54
CA ASN A 14 47.51 -13.18 13.93
C ASN A 14 47.53 -11.67 13.67
N ASP A 15 46.99 -11.21 12.54
CA ASP A 15 46.93 -9.79 12.22
C ASP A 15 45.96 -9.03 13.15
N LEU A 16 44.83 -9.65 13.51
CA LEU A 16 43.93 -9.10 14.52
C LEU A 16 44.57 -9.04 15.91
N GLN A 17 45.34 -10.05 16.31
CA GLN A 17 46.02 -10.07 17.60
C GLN A 17 47.18 -9.05 17.68
N LYS A 18 47.80 -8.69 16.55
CA LYS A 18 48.75 -7.56 16.50
C LYS A 18 48.07 -6.21 16.74
N LEU A 19 46.83 -6.06 16.26
CA LEU A 19 46.04 -4.85 16.44
C LEU A 19 45.42 -4.76 17.84
N GLU A 20 45.02 -5.90 18.41
CA GLU A 20 44.45 -6.02 19.75
C GLU A 20 45.21 -7.12 20.55
N PRO A 21 46.27 -6.76 21.29
CA PRO A 21 47.15 -7.73 21.95
C PRO A 21 46.46 -8.61 23.01
N ASP A 22 45.39 -8.11 23.63
CA ASP A 22 44.62 -8.82 24.66
C ASP A 22 43.60 -9.82 24.08
N LEU A 23 43.54 -9.94 22.75
CA LEU A 23 42.65 -10.84 22.05
C LEU A 23 43.12 -12.29 22.23
N PHE A 24 42.31 -13.10 22.91
CA PHE A 24 42.60 -14.52 23.10
C PHE A 24 42.26 -15.30 21.83
N THR A 25 43.24 -15.96 21.23
CA THR A 25 43.07 -16.69 19.97
C THR A 25 43.23 -18.20 20.19
N VAL A 26 42.38 -19.01 19.55
CA VAL A 26 42.39 -20.47 19.63
C VAL A 26 42.27 -21.06 18.23
N GLU A 27 43.28 -21.80 17.82
CA GLU A 27 43.26 -22.56 16.58
C GLU A 27 42.44 -23.84 16.76
N LEU A 28 41.47 -24.07 15.89
CA LEU A 28 40.69 -25.30 15.85
C LEU A 28 41.57 -26.44 15.33
N PRO A 29 41.63 -27.58 16.04
CA PRO A 29 42.22 -28.80 15.52
C PRO A 29 41.53 -29.23 14.21
N SER A 30 42.23 -30.05 13.41
CA SER A 30 41.66 -30.58 12.17
C SER A 30 40.35 -31.31 12.43
N LEU A 31 39.47 -31.36 11.41
CA LEU A 31 38.22 -32.10 11.51
C LEU A 31 38.44 -33.57 11.91
N GLU A 32 39.52 -34.19 11.43
CA GLU A 32 39.90 -35.56 11.80
C GLU A 32 40.29 -35.68 13.29
N THR A 33 41.02 -34.70 13.82
CA THR A 33 41.31 -34.63 15.25
C THR A 33 40.03 -34.43 16.06
N LEU A 34 39.18 -33.46 15.69
CA LEU A 34 37.90 -33.20 16.37
C LEU A 34 36.97 -34.43 16.35
N LEU A 35 36.95 -35.16 15.24
CA LEU A 35 36.17 -36.39 15.08
C LEU A 35 36.80 -37.60 15.74
N SER A 36 38.03 -37.54 16.27
CA SER A 36 38.67 -38.68 16.96
C SER A 36 38.72 -38.53 18.48
N VAL A 37 38.58 -37.31 19.02
CA VAL A 37 38.55 -37.06 20.46
C VAL A 37 37.35 -37.76 21.13
N GLU A 38 37.63 -38.47 22.22
CA GLU A 38 36.61 -38.93 23.17
C GLU A 38 36.31 -37.81 24.18
N THR A 39 35.09 -37.28 24.16
CA THR A 39 34.67 -36.22 25.08
C THR A 39 34.06 -36.81 26.35
N SER A 40 34.56 -36.43 27.52
CA SER A 40 33.93 -36.75 28.80
C SER A 40 32.66 -35.92 29.00
N SER A 41 31.54 -36.56 29.34
CA SER A 41 30.29 -35.85 29.70
C SER A 41 30.53 -34.96 30.92
N SER A 42 30.32 -33.66 30.78
CA SER A 42 30.25 -32.72 31.91
C SER A 42 28.79 -32.52 32.29
N PRO A 43 28.32 -33.02 33.44
CA PRO A 43 26.93 -32.87 33.83
C PRO A 43 26.65 -31.40 34.18
N TYR A 44 25.62 -30.84 33.56
CA TYR A 44 25.11 -29.52 33.91
C TYR A 44 24.35 -29.61 35.24
N ARG A 45 24.91 -29.05 36.31
CA ARG A 45 24.46 -29.31 37.70
C ARG A 45 23.32 -28.42 38.20
N LYS A 46 22.88 -27.42 37.43
CA LYS A 46 21.79 -26.51 37.85
C LYS A 46 20.43 -27.16 37.63
N ALA A 47 19.47 -26.89 38.51
CA ALA A 47 18.07 -27.28 38.28
C ALA A 47 17.51 -26.52 37.07
N PHE A 48 16.56 -27.10 36.34
CA PHE A 48 15.99 -26.49 35.13
C PHE A 48 15.43 -25.08 35.40
N ALA A 49 14.69 -24.90 36.51
CA ALA A 49 14.12 -23.61 36.90
C ALA A 49 15.18 -22.50 37.14
N GLU A 50 16.39 -22.88 37.53
CA GLU A 50 17.51 -21.94 37.73
C GLU A 50 18.30 -21.70 36.43
N ALA A 51 18.13 -22.60 35.45
CA ALA A 51 18.90 -22.63 34.22
C ALA A 51 18.13 -22.07 33.02
N GLU A 52 16.80 -22.08 33.06
CA GLU A 52 15.89 -21.81 31.95
C GLU A 52 16.25 -20.52 31.20
N GLU A 53 16.46 -19.43 31.94
CA GLU A 53 16.79 -18.11 31.40
C GLU A 53 18.30 -17.87 31.24
N VAL A 54 19.15 -18.81 31.65
CA VAL A 54 20.61 -18.68 31.52
C VAL A 54 20.99 -18.83 30.04
N PRO A 55 21.65 -17.82 29.43
CA PRO A 55 22.16 -17.90 28.07
C PRO A 55 23.13 -19.07 27.87
N VAL A 56 22.97 -19.81 26.79
CA VAL A 56 23.85 -20.93 26.40
C VAL A 56 24.54 -20.68 25.06
N LEU A 57 23.95 -19.86 24.19
CA LEU A 57 24.49 -19.58 22.86
C LEU A 57 24.10 -18.18 22.40
N HIS A 58 25.09 -17.40 21.99
CA HIS A 58 24.88 -16.15 21.25
C HIS A 58 25.18 -16.44 19.78
N ILE A 59 24.17 -16.29 18.91
CA ILE A 59 24.30 -16.47 17.47
C ILE A 59 24.25 -15.10 16.81
N HIS A 60 25.06 -14.87 15.78
CA HIS A 60 24.88 -13.74 14.89
C HIS A 60 24.32 -14.21 13.54
N SER A 61 23.38 -13.45 12.96
CA SER A 61 22.93 -13.67 11.58
C SER A 61 23.68 -12.69 10.67
N SER A 62 24.76 -13.17 10.04
CA SER A 62 25.29 -12.49 8.85
C SER A 62 24.48 -12.96 7.66
N GLY A 63 23.53 -12.14 7.19
CA GLY A 63 22.78 -12.42 5.97
C GLY A 63 23.74 -12.81 4.83
N SER A 64 23.37 -13.80 4.03
CA SER A 64 24.22 -14.48 3.04
C SER A 64 24.56 -13.65 1.79
N THR A 65 24.59 -12.33 1.90
CA THR A 65 24.88 -11.42 0.77
C THR A 65 26.07 -10.56 1.13
N GLU A 66 27.16 -10.66 0.37
CA GLU A 66 28.45 -9.98 0.62
C GLU A 66 28.31 -8.46 0.77
N LEU A 67 27.25 -7.83 0.23
CA LEU A 67 26.96 -6.41 0.42
C LEU A 67 26.49 -6.05 1.85
N ILE A 68 25.97 -7.00 2.62
CA ILE A 68 25.51 -6.82 4.02
C ILE A 68 26.71 -6.68 4.96
N GLN A 69 27.89 -7.16 4.56
CA GLN A 69 29.12 -7.15 5.37
C GLN A 69 29.68 -5.74 5.61
N MET A 70 29.37 -4.77 4.74
CA MET A 70 29.94 -3.41 4.83
C MET A 70 29.11 -2.41 5.65
N LEU A 71 27.84 -2.69 5.98
CA LEU A 71 26.91 -1.65 6.47
C LEU A 71 26.10 -2.00 7.74
N ARG A 72 26.36 -3.14 8.39
CA ARG A 72 25.68 -3.53 9.64
C ARG A 72 26.64 -3.99 10.74
N GLN A 73 26.27 -3.71 11.99
CA GLN A 73 26.70 -4.53 13.12
C GLN A 73 25.85 -5.82 13.16
N PRO A 74 26.43 -6.99 13.47
CA PRO A 74 25.68 -8.24 13.54
C PRO A 74 24.61 -8.19 14.63
N GLU A 75 23.37 -8.60 14.32
CA GLU A 75 22.34 -8.79 15.36
C GLU A 75 22.66 -10.05 16.17
N ILE A 76 22.75 -9.90 17.49
CA ILE A 76 23.05 -10.99 18.43
C ILE A 76 21.74 -11.59 18.93
N ILE A 77 21.50 -12.86 18.59
CA ILE A 77 20.41 -13.67 19.10
C ILE A 77 20.92 -14.46 20.30
N THR A 78 20.39 -14.17 21.48
CA THR A 78 20.70 -14.92 22.70
C THR A 78 19.71 -16.07 22.87
N MET A 79 20.23 -17.30 22.89
CA MET A 79 19.47 -18.50 23.21
C MET A 79 19.74 -18.93 24.65
N ALA A 80 18.68 -19.10 25.45
CA ALA A 80 18.76 -19.62 26.82
C ALA A 80 18.54 -21.14 26.88
N ASN A 81 18.84 -21.77 28.03
CA ASN A 81 18.63 -23.22 28.18
C ASN A 81 17.17 -23.63 27.98
N GLY A 82 16.20 -22.80 28.33
CA GLY A 82 14.77 -23.04 28.09
C GLY A 82 14.47 -23.21 26.61
N SER A 83 14.99 -22.33 25.76
CA SER A 83 14.87 -22.45 24.30
C SER A 83 15.51 -23.73 23.76
N ARG A 84 16.61 -24.18 24.38
CA ARG A 84 17.29 -25.44 24.01
C ARG A 84 16.51 -26.66 24.47
N ALA A 85 15.91 -26.63 25.65
CA ALA A 85 15.09 -27.70 26.22
C ALA A 85 13.83 -27.96 25.39
N VAL A 86 13.20 -26.92 24.83
CA VAL A 86 12.09 -27.09 23.88
C VAL A 86 12.51 -27.90 22.65
N THR A 87 13.72 -27.65 22.13
CA THR A 87 14.25 -28.43 20.99
C THR A 87 14.55 -29.87 21.40
N ASP A 88 15.11 -30.07 22.60
CA ASP A 88 15.44 -31.40 23.08
C ASP A 88 14.18 -32.24 23.33
N ASN A 89 13.11 -31.62 23.83
CA ASN A 89 11.84 -32.26 24.11
C ASN A 89 11.07 -32.69 22.84
N ASP A 90 11.47 -32.22 21.65
CA ASP A 90 10.90 -32.66 20.37
C ASP A 90 11.01 -34.18 20.16
N ARG A 91 12.02 -34.82 20.77
CA ARG A 91 12.17 -36.30 20.79
C ARG A 91 10.98 -37.03 21.43
N ASN A 92 10.29 -36.38 22.36
CA ASN A 92 9.16 -36.96 23.10
C ASN A 92 7.83 -36.82 22.35
N MET A 93 7.82 -36.20 21.17
CA MET A 93 6.61 -36.03 20.38
C MET A 93 6.15 -37.40 19.84
N PRO A 94 4.87 -37.76 20.02
CA PRO A 94 4.35 -39.06 19.59
C PRO A 94 4.41 -39.18 18.07
N THR A 95 4.91 -40.33 17.59
CA THR A 95 4.98 -40.62 16.16
C THR A 95 3.68 -41.30 15.71
N PRO A 96 2.97 -40.77 14.70
CA PRO A 96 1.78 -41.42 14.17
C PRO A 96 2.08 -42.83 13.62
N PRO A 97 1.17 -43.81 13.80
CA PRO A 97 1.36 -45.16 13.28
C PRO A 97 1.68 -45.18 11.77
N GLY A 98 2.66 -46.00 11.38
CA GLY A 98 3.11 -46.11 9.98
C GLY A 98 4.03 -44.99 9.49
N ARG A 99 4.43 -44.04 10.36
CA ARG A 99 5.42 -43.01 10.02
C ARG A 99 6.68 -43.14 10.86
N LYS A 100 7.78 -42.60 10.34
CA LYS A 100 9.04 -42.42 11.07
C LYS A 100 9.11 -40.99 11.60
N ALA A 101 9.53 -40.81 12.86
CA ALA A 101 9.82 -39.51 13.41
C ALA A 101 10.99 -38.85 12.68
N GLN A 102 10.85 -37.57 12.33
CA GLN A 102 11.92 -36.69 11.85
C GLN A 102 12.22 -35.61 12.89
N ASN A 103 12.36 -36.01 14.14
CA ASN A 103 12.59 -35.14 15.29
C ASN A 103 13.95 -35.46 15.95
N GLY A 104 14.19 -34.96 17.15
CA GLY A 104 15.42 -35.24 17.92
C GLY A 104 15.75 -36.74 18.10
N SER A 105 14.77 -37.64 18.09
CA SER A 105 15.00 -39.08 18.32
C SER A 105 15.76 -39.77 17.18
N GLN A 106 15.85 -39.14 16.00
CA GLN A 106 16.64 -39.67 14.87
C GLN A 106 18.16 -39.64 15.13
N PHE A 107 18.58 -38.93 16.19
CA PHE A 107 19.98 -38.82 16.60
C PHE A 107 20.31 -39.71 17.83
N ASP A 108 19.37 -40.56 18.28
CA ASP A 108 19.58 -41.51 19.36
C ASP A 108 20.26 -42.78 18.81
N PHE A 109 21.58 -42.69 18.58
CA PHE A 109 22.39 -43.81 18.11
C PHE A 109 22.58 -44.84 19.23
N GLU A 110 22.19 -46.10 18.99
CA GLU A 110 22.17 -47.19 20.01
C GLU A 110 23.50 -47.43 20.74
N ASN A 111 24.64 -47.00 20.17
CA ASN A 111 25.98 -47.15 20.76
C ASN A 111 26.71 -45.80 20.91
N GLY A 112 25.97 -44.69 20.87
CA GLY A 112 26.55 -43.37 20.62
C GLY A 112 26.96 -43.20 19.15
N GLY A 113 26.97 -41.97 18.67
CA GLY A 113 27.29 -41.68 17.28
C GLY A 113 27.72 -40.23 17.10
N ARG A 114 28.55 -39.97 16.08
CA ARG A 114 29.01 -38.64 15.73
C ARG A 114 28.17 -38.14 14.55
N PHE A 115 27.59 -36.94 14.68
CA PHE A 115 26.82 -36.28 13.63
C PHE A 115 27.53 -34.99 13.23
N TYR A 116 27.83 -34.85 11.94
CA TYR A 116 28.44 -33.64 11.37
C TYR A 116 27.44 -32.94 10.45
N THR A 117 27.19 -31.65 10.71
CA THR A 117 26.41 -30.77 9.82
C THR A 117 27.29 -29.63 9.34
N CYS A 118 27.42 -29.50 8.02
CA CYS A 118 28.09 -28.37 7.38
C CYS A 118 27.20 -27.12 7.29
N PHE A 119 25.91 -27.24 7.62
CA PHE A 119 24.97 -26.12 7.67
C PHE A 119 24.89 -25.55 9.10
N PRO A 120 24.97 -24.22 9.28
CA PRO A 120 24.74 -23.63 10.57
C PRO A 120 23.27 -23.81 10.97
N PRO A 121 22.95 -23.92 12.28
CA PRO A 121 21.60 -24.19 12.76
C PRO A 121 20.68 -22.95 12.63
N TYR A 122 20.33 -22.53 11.41
CA TYR A 122 19.55 -21.30 11.14
C TYR A 122 18.02 -21.46 11.15
N HIS A 123 17.47 -22.56 11.67
CA HIS A 123 16.02 -22.77 11.68
C HIS A 123 15.48 -23.04 13.08
N LYS A 124 15.33 -21.97 13.88
CA LYS A 124 14.55 -22.00 15.13
C LYS A 124 13.71 -20.73 15.23
N LEU A 125 12.38 -20.90 15.30
CA LEU A 125 11.40 -19.81 15.24
C LEU A 125 11.16 -19.19 16.64
N PRO A 126 11.10 -17.86 16.76
CA PRO A 126 10.78 -17.15 18.01
C PRO A 126 9.27 -17.17 18.36
N ALA A 127 8.93 -16.80 19.60
CA ALA A 127 7.60 -16.93 20.20
C ALA A 127 6.44 -16.19 19.47
N TYR A 128 6.73 -15.19 18.63
CA TYR A 128 5.72 -14.50 17.80
C TYR A 128 5.29 -15.30 16.57
N ALA A 129 5.97 -16.41 16.25
CA ALA A 129 5.61 -17.31 15.14
C ALA A 129 4.52 -18.34 15.52
N ARG A 130 3.79 -18.14 16.63
CA ARG A 130 2.72 -19.05 17.07
C ARG A 130 1.48 -18.91 16.18
N ILE A 131 1.07 -20.01 15.55
CA ILE A 131 -0.21 -20.12 14.86
C ILE A 131 -1.28 -20.46 15.91
N ALA A 132 -2.33 -19.64 16.00
CA ALA A 132 -3.47 -19.92 16.89
C ALA A 132 -4.15 -21.23 16.49
N ARG A 133 -4.58 -22.06 17.45
CA ARG A 133 -5.26 -23.35 17.16
C ARG A 133 -6.49 -23.18 16.26
N SER A 134 -7.21 -22.05 16.39
CA SER A 134 -8.35 -21.68 15.53
C SER A 134 -7.97 -21.39 14.07
N LYS A 135 -6.67 -21.34 13.75
CA LYS A 135 -6.11 -21.11 12.41
C LYS A 135 -5.33 -22.32 11.89
N ILE A 136 -5.56 -23.50 12.47
CA ILE A 136 -5.02 -24.78 11.99
C ILE A 136 -6.16 -25.58 11.37
N LEU A 137 -6.07 -25.86 10.06
CA LEU A 137 -6.92 -26.81 9.37
C LEU A 137 -6.20 -28.15 9.28
N VAL A 138 -6.83 -29.23 9.74
CA VAL A 138 -6.30 -30.59 9.61
C VAL A 138 -6.92 -31.24 8.37
N ASN A 139 -6.13 -32.03 7.65
CA ASN A 139 -6.55 -32.75 6.45
C ASN A 139 -7.84 -33.57 6.68
N ILE A 140 -8.78 -33.48 5.74
CA ILE A 140 -10.03 -34.24 5.72
C ILE A 140 -9.74 -35.61 5.06
N PRO A 141 -10.03 -36.75 5.72
CA PRO A 141 -9.69 -38.08 5.21
C PRO A 141 -10.21 -38.37 3.80
N GLU A 142 -11.41 -37.89 3.48
CA GLU A 142 -12.08 -38.07 2.19
C GLU A 142 -11.51 -37.16 1.09
N LYS A 143 -10.62 -36.22 1.46
CA LYS A 143 -10.03 -35.21 0.58
C LYS A 143 -8.51 -35.10 0.80
N PRO A 144 -7.73 -36.17 0.55
CA PRO A 144 -6.31 -36.18 0.86
C PRO A 144 -5.53 -35.18 0.01
N PHE A 145 -4.48 -34.59 0.57
CA PHE A 145 -3.63 -33.67 -0.17
C PHE A 145 -3.07 -34.31 -1.45
N HIS A 146 -3.30 -33.66 -2.59
CA HIS A 146 -2.68 -34.00 -3.86
C HIS A 146 -1.16 -34.13 -3.74
N ARG A 147 -0.62 -35.25 -4.25
CA ARG A 147 0.81 -35.53 -4.27
C ARG A 147 1.36 -35.56 -5.69
N THR A 148 2.58 -35.10 -5.85
CA THR A 148 3.34 -35.19 -7.10
C THR A 148 3.90 -36.60 -7.28
N ALA A 149 4.49 -36.89 -8.45
CA ALA A 149 5.19 -38.16 -8.70
C ALA A 149 6.37 -38.43 -7.76
N LYS A 150 6.84 -37.41 -7.01
CA LYS A 150 7.87 -37.53 -5.97
C LYS A 150 7.28 -37.61 -4.55
N GLU A 151 5.97 -37.89 -4.44
CA GLU A 151 5.20 -37.93 -3.19
C GLU A 151 5.17 -36.65 -2.35
N THR A 152 5.69 -35.54 -2.87
CA THR A 152 5.59 -34.22 -2.23
C THR A 152 4.21 -33.61 -2.48
N VAL A 153 3.72 -32.79 -1.55
CA VAL A 153 2.39 -32.15 -1.65
C VAL A 153 2.39 -31.09 -2.76
N SER A 154 1.46 -31.23 -3.72
CA SER A 154 1.21 -30.24 -4.76
C SER A 154 0.40 -29.08 -4.19
N ARG A 155 1.10 -28.06 -3.67
CA ARG A 155 0.46 -26.90 -3.01
C ARG A 155 -0.66 -26.26 -3.84
N LYS A 156 -0.43 -25.99 -5.12
CA LYS A 156 -1.41 -25.30 -5.98
C LYS A 156 -2.71 -26.10 -6.10
N SER A 157 -2.61 -27.40 -6.36
CA SER A 157 -3.77 -28.29 -6.49
C SER A 157 -4.50 -28.45 -5.17
N THR A 158 -3.78 -28.71 -4.08
CA THR A 158 -4.36 -28.86 -2.73
C THR A 158 -5.06 -27.59 -2.26
N ILE A 159 -4.48 -26.40 -2.50
CA ILE A 159 -5.10 -25.12 -2.11
C ILE A 159 -6.39 -24.86 -2.89
N ALA A 160 -6.40 -25.14 -4.20
CA ALA A 160 -7.60 -24.99 -5.03
C ALA A 160 -8.73 -25.91 -4.53
N GLU A 161 -8.38 -27.16 -4.23
CA GLU A 161 -9.33 -28.14 -3.70
C GLU A 161 -9.90 -27.70 -2.35
N TYR A 162 -9.04 -27.29 -1.41
CA TYR A 162 -9.40 -26.84 -0.06
C TYR A 162 -9.89 -25.39 0.05
N SER A 163 -10.18 -24.73 -1.07
CA SER A 163 -10.47 -23.30 -1.12
C SER A 163 -11.66 -22.89 -0.24
N MET A 164 -12.71 -23.71 -0.18
CA MET A 164 -13.90 -23.45 0.65
C MET A 164 -13.61 -23.59 2.15
N GLU A 165 -12.85 -24.60 2.56
CA GLU A 165 -12.51 -24.84 3.97
C GLU A 165 -11.51 -23.81 4.48
N ILE A 166 -10.59 -23.38 3.62
CA ILE A 166 -9.69 -22.26 3.89
C ILE A 166 -10.53 -20.99 4.07
N ALA A 167 -11.46 -20.69 3.14
CA ALA A 167 -12.36 -19.55 3.28
C ALA A 167 -13.19 -19.63 4.57
N ALA A 168 -13.68 -20.81 4.94
CA ALA A 168 -14.43 -21.04 6.18
C ALA A 168 -13.59 -20.83 7.46
N LEU A 169 -12.32 -21.23 7.45
CA LEU A 169 -11.38 -21.00 8.55
C LEU A 169 -11.09 -19.50 8.78
N TYR A 170 -11.13 -18.73 7.70
CA TYR A 170 -10.98 -17.27 7.74
C TYR A 170 -12.31 -16.53 7.92
N SER A 171 -13.46 -17.14 7.62
CA SER A 171 -14.79 -16.54 7.79
C SER A 171 -15.46 -16.82 9.12
N LYS A 172 -15.07 -17.90 9.83
CA LYS A 172 -15.44 -18.11 11.22
C LYS A 172 -14.85 -16.97 12.05
N ASP A 173 -15.68 -15.97 12.33
CA ASP A 173 -15.51 -15.10 13.48
C ASP A 173 -15.30 -16.02 14.69
N THR A 174 -14.16 -15.91 15.36
CA THR A 174 -14.06 -16.31 16.76
C THR A 174 -14.91 -15.32 17.55
N SER A 175 -16.23 -15.43 17.40
CA SER A 175 -17.20 -14.74 18.23
C SER A 175 -17.00 -15.29 19.63
N GLY A 176 -16.43 -14.45 20.50
CA GLY A 176 -16.66 -14.59 21.93
C GLY A 176 -18.16 -14.50 22.17
N ASP A 177 -18.76 -15.63 22.53
CA ASP A 177 -20.10 -15.68 23.12
C ASP A 177 -20.05 -14.93 24.46
N GLY A 178 -20.52 -13.69 24.49
CA GLY A 178 -20.64 -12.93 25.74
C GLY A 178 -20.51 -11.41 25.66
N VAL A 179 -20.08 -10.84 24.53
CA VAL A 179 -19.85 -9.38 24.46
C VAL A 179 -21.15 -8.62 24.15
N MET A 180 -21.71 -7.97 25.16
CA MET A 180 -22.85 -7.04 25.04
C MET A 180 -22.40 -5.73 24.39
N LEU A 181 -23.13 -5.25 23.39
CA LEU A 181 -22.92 -3.93 22.80
C LEU A 181 -23.50 -2.83 23.72
N PRO A 182 -22.88 -1.65 23.80
CA PRO A 182 -23.46 -0.50 24.50
C PRO A 182 -24.82 -0.10 23.88
N GLU A 183 -25.86 0.05 24.71
CA GLU A 183 -27.19 0.50 24.31
C GLU A 183 -27.19 2.03 24.04
N ILE A 184 -26.65 2.44 22.89
CA ILE A 184 -26.60 3.84 22.46
C ILE A 184 -27.26 3.98 21.08
N SER A 185 -28.17 4.95 20.96
CA SER A 185 -28.76 5.32 19.67
C SER A 185 -27.70 5.99 18.79
N LEU A 186 -27.34 5.29 17.71
CA LEU A 186 -26.36 5.72 16.73
C LEU A 186 -27.07 6.33 15.52
N ASP A 187 -27.80 7.42 15.74
CA ASP A 187 -28.22 8.31 14.65
C ASP A 187 -26.96 9.02 14.11
N GLY A 188 -26.62 8.78 12.84
CA GLY A 188 -25.45 9.34 12.16
C GLY A 188 -25.38 10.86 12.08
N ARG A 189 -26.37 11.58 12.64
CA ARG A 189 -26.38 13.05 12.78
C ARG A 189 -25.79 13.55 14.10
N ASN A 190 -25.53 12.67 15.07
CA ASN A 190 -25.01 13.05 16.38
C ASN A 190 -23.60 12.48 16.59
N PHE A 191 -22.58 13.29 16.29
CA PHE A 191 -21.17 12.93 16.44
C PHE A 191 -20.80 12.57 17.89
N ASP A 192 -21.44 13.20 18.88
CA ASP A 192 -21.16 12.92 20.29
C ASP A 192 -21.59 11.50 20.67
N ASN A 193 -22.70 11.01 20.12
CA ASN A 193 -23.14 9.63 20.34
C ASN A 193 -22.21 8.61 19.69
N ILE A 194 -21.65 8.92 18.52
CA ILE A 194 -20.68 8.06 17.82
C ILE A 194 -19.38 8.00 18.61
N ILE A 195 -18.84 9.15 19.03
CA ILE A 195 -17.63 9.23 19.84
C ILE A 195 -17.84 8.47 21.16
N ARG A 196 -18.99 8.68 21.83
CA ARG A 196 -19.35 7.96 23.06
C ARG A 196 -19.43 6.45 22.87
N PHE A 197 -20.00 5.98 21.76
CA PHE A 197 -20.06 4.55 21.44
C PHE A 197 -18.69 3.95 21.15
N LEU A 198 -17.85 4.66 20.39
CA LEU A 198 -16.47 4.24 20.14
C LEU A 198 -15.67 4.17 21.45
N ARG A 199 -15.78 5.19 22.31
CA ARG A 199 -15.15 5.19 23.63
C ARG A 199 -15.61 3.99 24.47
N LEU A 200 -16.91 3.74 24.58
CA LEU A 200 -17.42 2.60 25.34
C LEU A 200 -17.01 1.25 24.74
N THR A 201 -16.91 1.15 23.41
CA THR A 201 -16.40 -0.04 22.72
C THR A 201 -14.93 -0.27 23.09
N PHE A 202 -14.10 0.76 23.03
CA PHE A 202 -12.68 0.65 23.38
C PHE A 202 -12.46 0.45 24.88
N ILE A 203 -13.25 1.08 25.75
CA ILE A 203 -13.25 0.82 27.20
C ILE A 203 -13.61 -0.64 27.47
N SER A 204 -14.60 -1.19 26.77
CA SER A 204 -14.98 -2.60 26.90
C SER A 204 -13.88 -3.57 26.46
N VAL A 205 -13.07 -3.20 25.46
CA VAL A 205 -11.98 -4.05 24.93
C VAL A 205 -10.69 -3.89 25.74
N LEU A 206 -10.41 -2.68 26.24
CA LEU A 206 -9.17 -2.35 26.93
C LEU A 206 -9.26 -2.52 28.45
N GLY A 207 -10.47 -2.47 29.02
CA GLY A 207 -10.70 -2.54 30.47
C GLY A 207 -10.21 -1.32 31.24
N ILE A 208 -9.90 -0.23 30.54
CA ILE A 208 -9.38 1.02 31.08
C ILE A 208 -10.16 2.21 30.48
N ASP A 209 -10.20 3.32 31.22
CA ASP A 209 -10.93 4.50 30.78
C ASP A 209 -10.21 5.21 29.63
N VAL A 210 -10.94 5.50 28.55
CA VAL A 210 -10.44 6.16 27.34
C VAL A 210 -11.06 7.55 27.27
N THR A 211 -10.47 8.49 28.01
CA THR A 211 -10.99 9.86 28.17
C THR A 211 -10.30 10.89 27.27
N ASP A 212 -9.10 10.59 26.79
CA ASP A 212 -8.31 11.46 25.91
C ASP A 212 -8.43 11.02 24.45
N ASP A 213 -9.09 11.85 23.62
CA ASP A 213 -9.29 11.61 22.19
C ASP A 213 -8.00 11.73 21.36
N HIS A 214 -6.92 12.26 21.95
CA HIS A 214 -5.61 12.39 21.30
C HIS A 214 -4.63 11.28 21.71
N ALA A 215 -4.97 10.46 22.70
CA ALA A 215 -4.13 9.36 23.14
C ALA A 215 -4.14 8.19 22.13
N SER A 216 -2.97 7.60 21.87
CA SER A 216 -2.92 6.38 21.05
C SER A 216 -3.48 5.22 21.85
N LEU A 217 -4.53 4.56 21.33
CA LEU A 217 -5.12 3.36 21.92
C LEU A 217 -4.09 2.24 22.18
N PHE A 218 -3.02 2.18 21.39
CA PHE A 218 -1.93 1.22 21.56
C PHE A 218 -0.98 1.56 22.70
N ASP A 219 -0.79 2.85 22.99
CA ASP A 219 0.09 3.28 24.09
C ASP A 219 -0.59 2.98 25.44
N ILE A 220 -1.92 2.87 25.43
CA ILE A 220 -2.73 2.42 26.57
C ILE A 220 -3.08 0.92 26.52
N GLY A 221 -2.34 0.12 25.74
CA GLY A 221 -2.38 -1.35 25.82
C GLY A 221 -3.27 -2.06 24.79
N MET A 222 -3.66 -1.41 23.69
CA MET A 222 -4.23 -2.09 22.51
C MET A 222 -3.15 -2.92 21.81
N ASP A 223 -3.41 -4.21 21.57
CA ASP A 223 -2.55 -5.12 20.81
C ASP A 223 -3.29 -5.72 19.61
N SER A 224 -2.63 -6.54 18.80
CA SER A 224 -3.24 -7.13 17.60
C SER A 224 -4.48 -7.97 17.92
N VAL A 225 -4.54 -8.65 19.06
CA VAL A 225 -5.70 -9.48 19.45
C VAL A 225 -6.87 -8.57 19.83
N LYS A 226 -6.62 -7.52 20.62
CA LYS A 226 -7.62 -6.53 21.01
C LYS A 226 -8.12 -5.69 19.84
N VAL A 227 -7.27 -5.41 18.85
CA VAL A 227 -7.70 -4.79 17.57
C VAL A 227 -8.70 -5.68 16.85
N PHE A 228 -8.47 -6.99 16.81
CA PHE A 228 -9.42 -7.92 16.18
C PHE A 228 -10.75 -7.98 16.94
N GLU A 229 -10.73 -7.93 18.27
CA GLU A 229 -11.95 -7.89 19.09
C GLU A 229 -12.75 -6.59 18.88
N ALA A 230 -12.08 -5.43 18.92
CA ALA A 230 -12.71 -4.14 18.64
C ALA A 230 -13.32 -4.09 17.23
N LEU A 231 -12.58 -4.59 16.23
CA LEU A 231 -13.09 -4.68 14.86
C LEU A 231 -14.30 -5.61 14.75
N SER A 232 -14.34 -6.72 15.50
CA SER A 232 -15.50 -7.60 15.54
C SER A 232 -16.73 -6.90 16.14
N MET A 233 -16.57 -6.15 17.23
CA MET A 233 -17.65 -5.36 17.84
C MET A 233 -18.19 -4.27 16.89
N LEU A 234 -17.29 -3.54 16.22
CA LEU A 234 -17.66 -2.51 15.26
C LEU A 234 -18.36 -3.10 14.03
N LYS A 235 -17.95 -4.29 13.58
CA LYS A 235 -18.62 -5.02 12.49
C LYS A 235 -20.00 -5.53 12.90
N LYS A 236 -20.20 -5.98 14.15
CA LYS A 236 -21.53 -6.32 14.68
C LYS A 236 -22.44 -5.09 14.74
N ALA A 237 -21.91 -3.95 15.17
CA ALA A 237 -22.63 -2.69 15.10
C ALA A 237 -23.01 -2.36 13.65
N ARG A 238 -22.11 -2.60 12.68
CA ARG A 238 -22.35 -2.48 11.23
C ARG A 238 -23.55 -3.29 10.72
N MET A 239 -23.88 -4.44 11.31
CA MET A 239 -25.07 -5.21 10.93
C MET A 239 -26.39 -4.54 11.38
N PHE A 240 -26.37 -3.64 12.37
CA PHE A 240 -27.49 -2.74 12.68
C PHE A 240 -27.51 -1.49 11.77
N PHE A 241 -26.48 -1.28 10.95
CA PHE A 241 -26.23 -0.07 10.15
C PHE A 241 -26.48 -0.22 8.63
N ASP A 242 -27.40 -1.08 8.18
CA ASP A 242 -27.85 -1.10 6.78
C ASP A 242 -28.46 0.24 6.29
N ASN A 243 -28.61 1.22 7.20
CA ASN A 243 -29.03 2.60 6.93
C ASN A 243 -27.90 3.65 7.03
N TRP A 244 -26.61 3.26 7.02
CA TRP A 244 -25.51 4.22 6.98
C TRP A 244 -25.48 4.95 5.62
N SER A 245 -26.18 6.09 5.54
CA SER A 245 -26.00 7.06 4.47
C SER A 245 -24.59 7.65 4.58
N SER A 246 -23.70 7.22 3.69
CA SER A 246 -22.38 7.83 3.49
C SER A 246 -22.53 9.35 3.29
N PHE A 247 -21.65 10.12 3.96
CA PHE A 247 -21.58 11.59 3.97
C PHE A 247 -21.93 12.22 2.61
N GLN A 248 -23.03 12.98 2.59
CA GLN A 248 -23.37 13.86 1.47
C GLN A 248 -22.83 15.26 1.79
N THR A 249 -21.74 15.67 1.14
CA THR A 249 -21.41 17.10 1.01
C THR A 249 -21.68 17.51 -0.43
N TYR A 250 -22.91 17.94 -0.69
CA TYR A 250 -23.22 18.75 -1.87
C TYR A 250 -23.03 20.22 -1.47
N ARG A 251 -22.06 20.92 -2.07
CA ARG A 251 -22.04 22.38 -2.05
C ARG A 251 -22.80 22.88 -3.27
N ARG A 252 -23.96 23.51 -3.01
CA ARG A 252 -24.65 24.34 -3.98
C ARG A 252 -23.81 25.60 -4.17
N PHE A 253 -23.15 25.72 -5.32
CA PHE A 253 -22.58 27.00 -5.72
C PHE A 253 -23.64 27.74 -6.55
N THR A 254 -24.21 28.79 -5.97
CA THR A 254 -24.90 29.84 -6.71
C THR A 254 -23.88 30.94 -6.95
N ALA A 255 -23.54 31.23 -8.19
CA ALA A 255 -22.69 32.39 -8.50
C ALA A 255 -23.39 33.65 -7.95
N SER A 256 -22.75 34.36 -7.02
CA SER A 256 -23.25 35.62 -6.46
C SER A 256 -22.25 36.73 -6.77
N SER A 257 -22.46 37.46 -7.87
CA SER A 257 -22.20 38.90 -8.08
C SER A 257 -22.00 39.26 -9.56
N ASP A 258 -22.81 40.23 -10.01
CA ASP A 258 -22.67 41.33 -10.99
C ASP A 258 -21.76 41.27 -12.24
N GLN A 259 -21.09 40.17 -12.55
CA GLN A 259 -20.57 39.89 -13.90
C GLN A 259 -21.22 38.61 -14.42
N ASP A 260 -22.48 38.78 -14.76
CA ASP A 260 -23.33 37.79 -15.38
C ASP A 260 -22.72 37.24 -16.67
N LEU A 261 -22.74 35.92 -16.75
CA LEU A 261 -23.03 35.28 -18.03
C LEU A 261 -24.02 34.12 -17.88
N PHE A 262 -24.13 33.42 -16.73
CA PHE A 262 -25.07 32.28 -16.62
C PHE A 262 -25.61 32.00 -15.20
N GLY A 263 -26.93 32.17 -15.01
CA GLY A 263 -27.68 31.85 -13.78
C GLY A 263 -27.93 30.36 -13.54
N GLY A 264 -26.87 29.54 -13.49
CA GLY A 264 -26.96 28.08 -13.31
C GLY A 264 -26.56 27.59 -11.91
N THR A 265 -27.25 26.57 -11.37
CA THR A 265 -26.82 25.86 -10.15
C THR A 265 -25.77 24.77 -10.50
N MET A 266 -24.59 24.84 -9.89
CA MET A 266 -23.52 23.84 -10.03
C MET A 266 -23.54 22.85 -8.86
N ILE A 267 -23.34 21.56 -9.16
CA ILE A 267 -23.12 20.52 -8.16
C ILE A 267 -21.71 19.94 -8.32
N SER A 268 -20.85 20.20 -7.33
CA SER A 268 -19.67 19.40 -7.05
C SER A 268 -20.05 18.32 -6.05
N LEU A 269 -19.94 17.05 -6.41
CA LEU A 269 -20.18 15.92 -5.52
C LEU A 269 -18.84 15.34 -5.07
N THR A 270 -18.49 15.57 -3.80
CA THR A 270 -17.19 15.16 -3.28
C THR A 270 -17.19 13.79 -2.59
N MET A 271 -18.34 13.14 -2.31
CA MET A 271 -18.42 11.71 -1.95
C MET A 271 -19.85 11.14 -2.19
N MET A 272 -19.94 9.81 -2.26
CA MET A 272 -20.94 9.02 -3.00
C MET A 272 -22.18 8.63 -2.18
N ASN A 273 -23.36 9.06 -2.66
CA ASN A 273 -24.62 8.32 -2.84
C ASN A 273 -25.78 9.33 -3.00
N MET A 274 -26.50 9.32 -4.12
CA MET A 274 -27.74 10.11 -4.29
C MET A 274 -28.96 9.43 -3.64
N ARG A 275 -28.84 9.02 -2.38
CA ARG A 275 -29.99 8.56 -1.58
C ARG A 275 -30.46 9.69 -0.66
N GLY A 276 -30.87 10.81 -1.26
CA GLY A 276 -31.61 11.87 -0.56
C GLY A 276 -33.08 11.49 -0.34
N LYS A 277 -33.77 12.15 0.60
CA LYS A 277 -35.22 12.04 0.75
C LYS A 277 -35.92 12.44 -0.56
N SER A 278 -37.05 11.83 -0.88
CA SER A 278 -37.74 11.92 -2.18
C SER A 278 -38.09 13.35 -2.66
N SER A 279 -38.16 14.34 -1.76
CA SER A 279 -38.40 15.75 -2.09
C SER A 279 -37.17 16.44 -2.66
N ASP A 280 -35.98 16.19 -2.11
CA ASP A 280 -34.75 16.91 -2.49
C ASP A 280 -34.20 16.40 -3.82
N SER A 281 -34.25 15.08 -4.05
CA SER A 281 -33.79 14.46 -5.30
C SER A 281 -34.53 14.96 -6.55
N ARG A 282 -35.82 15.33 -6.42
CA ARG A 282 -36.61 15.89 -7.53
C ARG A 282 -36.19 17.32 -7.87
N GLN A 283 -35.88 18.15 -6.87
CA GLN A 283 -35.43 19.52 -7.12
C GLN A 283 -34.07 19.53 -7.83
N LEU A 284 -33.17 18.60 -7.49
CA LEU A 284 -31.90 18.45 -8.19
C LEU A 284 -32.10 18.13 -9.68
N LEU A 285 -33.06 17.29 -10.04
CA LEU A 285 -33.35 16.98 -11.45
C LEU A 285 -33.80 18.21 -12.26
N LEU A 286 -34.31 19.26 -11.59
CA LEU A 286 -34.79 20.50 -12.21
C LEU A 286 -33.73 21.59 -12.34
N ASP A 287 -32.78 21.66 -11.41
CA ASP A 287 -31.88 22.83 -11.27
C ASP A 287 -30.45 22.58 -11.76
N VAL A 288 -30.04 21.32 -11.88
CA VAL A 288 -28.64 20.95 -12.12
C VAL A 288 -28.31 20.97 -13.61
N ASN A 289 -27.29 21.75 -13.99
CA ASN A 289 -26.82 21.88 -15.37
C ASN A 289 -25.43 21.25 -15.62
N VAL A 290 -24.67 20.98 -14.56
CA VAL A 290 -23.35 20.35 -14.62
C VAL A 290 -23.16 19.49 -13.38
N ILE A 291 -22.58 18.31 -13.58
CA ILE A 291 -22.14 17.39 -12.54
C ILE A 291 -20.62 17.25 -12.67
N ILE A 292 -19.88 17.70 -11.66
CA ILE A 292 -18.41 17.53 -11.62
C ILE A 292 -18.08 16.35 -10.69
N CYS A 293 -17.57 15.28 -11.29
CA CYS A 293 -17.23 14.03 -10.64
C CYS A 293 -15.73 13.97 -10.32
N LEU A 294 -15.35 14.51 -9.16
CA LEU A 294 -13.97 14.46 -8.65
C LEU A 294 -13.74 13.31 -7.67
N ALA A 295 -14.79 12.91 -6.96
CA ALA A 295 -14.74 11.88 -5.93
C ALA A 295 -14.34 10.53 -6.51
N TRP A 296 -13.22 9.98 -6.06
CA TRP A 296 -12.81 8.62 -6.39
C TRP A 296 -11.88 8.11 -5.29
N LYS A 297 -12.04 6.84 -4.93
CA LYS A 297 -11.10 6.20 -4.01
C LYS A 297 -9.71 6.17 -4.67
N VAL A 298 -8.67 6.66 -4.01
CA VAL A 298 -7.29 6.53 -4.49
C VAL A 298 -6.63 5.41 -3.70
N ASP A 299 -6.57 4.23 -4.30
CA ASP A 299 -6.04 3.02 -3.68
C ASP A 299 -5.25 2.21 -4.71
N PHE A 300 -3.93 2.28 -4.64
CA PHE A 300 -3.06 1.58 -5.57
C PHE A 300 -2.90 0.08 -5.26
N ASN A 301 -3.35 -0.36 -4.08
CA ASN A 301 -3.20 -1.74 -3.61
C ASN A 301 -4.51 -2.54 -3.70
N GLY A 302 -5.66 -1.86 -3.83
CA GLY A 302 -6.97 -2.49 -3.99
C GLY A 302 -7.17 -3.13 -5.36
N SER A 303 -7.97 -4.19 -5.43
CA SER A 303 -8.36 -4.80 -6.71
C SER A 303 -9.44 -3.97 -7.42
N LEU A 304 -9.66 -4.20 -8.71
CA LEU A 304 -10.71 -3.52 -9.49
C LEU A 304 -12.11 -3.65 -8.85
N GLN A 305 -12.44 -4.82 -8.30
CA GLN A 305 -13.72 -5.08 -7.62
C GLN A 305 -13.93 -4.15 -6.42
N ALA A 306 -12.86 -3.72 -5.75
CA ALA A 306 -12.95 -2.79 -4.62
C ALA A 306 -13.45 -1.39 -5.02
N PHE A 307 -13.48 -1.06 -6.32
CA PHE A 307 -14.00 0.21 -6.85
C PHE A 307 -15.44 0.10 -7.37
N GLU A 308 -16.00 -1.10 -7.45
CA GLU A 308 -17.29 -1.32 -8.08
C GLU A 308 -18.43 -0.66 -7.29
N ALA A 309 -18.55 -1.00 -6.00
CA ALA A 309 -19.66 -0.59 -5.14
C ALA A 309 -19.76 0.93 -4.98
N ASP A 310 -18.63 1.60 -4.78
CA ASP A 310 -18.62 3.03 -4.51
C ASP A 310 -18.44 3.83 -5.82
N CYS A 311 -17.38 3.54 -6.58
CA CYS A 311 -16.95 4.41 -7.67
C CYS A 311 -17.70 4.17 -8.99
N ILE A 312 -17.72 2.93 -9.47
CA ILE A 312 -18.30 2.60 -10.78
C ILE A 312 -19.84 2.72 -10.75
N HIS A 313 -20.48 2.31 -9.66
CA HIS A 313 -21.92 2.49 -9.47
C HIS A 313 -22.34 3.98 -9.52
N SER A 314 -21.52 4.88 -8.99
CA SER A 314 -21.80 6.32 -9.02
C SER A 314 -21.88 6.88 -10.43
N ILE A 315 -21.03 6.41 -11.35
CA ILE A 315 -21.08 6.79 -12.77
C ILE A 315 -22.42 6.42 -13.40
N ARG A 316 -22.91 5.20 -13.13
CA ARG A 316 -24.23 4.75 -13.59
C ARG A 316 -25.36 5.60 -12.99
N ALA A 317 -25.23 5.98 -11.72
CA ALA A 317 -26.20 6.86 -11.07
C ALA A 317 -26.24 8.26 -11.69
N PHE A 318 -25.08 8.85 -12.05
CA PHE A 318 -25.03 10.15 -12.73
C PHE A 318 -25.61 10.10 -14.14
N ILE A 319 -25.36 9.02 -14.88
CA ILE A 319 -26.01 8.80 -16.17
C ILE A 319 -27.52 8.70 -15.97
N GLY A 320 -27.98 7.90 -15.00
CA GLY A 320 -29.41 7.77 -14.69
C GLY A 320 -30.06 9.09 -14.28
N PHE A 321 -29.35 9.95 -13.55
CA PHE A 321 -29.80 11.29 -13.19
C PHE A 321 -29.85 12.23 -14.40
N ASN A 322 -28.83 12.22 -15.25
CA ASN A 322 -28.82 13.02 -16.47
C ASN A 322 -30.04 12.67 -17.35
N LEU A 323 -30.32 11.38 -17.55
CA LEU A 323 -31.44 10.91 -18.36
C LEU A 323 -32.82 11.26 -17.77
N GLN A 324 -32.90 11.53 -16.48
CA GLN A 324 -34.13 11.96 -15.79
C GLN A 324 -34.22 13.48 -15.65
N SER A 325 -33.12 14.21 -15.84
CA SER A 325 -33.06 15.65 -15.63
C SER A 325 -33.59 16.38 -16.86
N ARG A 326 -34.36 17.45 -16.62
CA ARG A 326 -34.86 18.32 -17.70
C ARG A 326 -33.73 19.10 -18.39
N LEU A 327 -32.63 19.34 -17.69
CA LEU A 327 -31.56 20.23 -18.14
C LEU A 327 -30.43 19.51 -18.87
N ASN A 328 -30.51 18.17 -19.01
CA ASN A 328 -29.47 17.34 -19.63
C ASN A 328 -28.05 17.72 -19.14
N PRO A 329 -27.78 17.62 -17.83
CA PRO A 329 -26.56 18.16 -17.24
C PRO A 329 -25.30 17.51 -17.79
N ARG A 330 -24.29 18.31 -18.12
CA ARG A 330 -22.99 17.78 -18.54
C ARG A 330 -22.31 17.07 -17.38
N ILE A 331 -21.81 15.86 -17.64
CA ILE A 331 -20.99 15.10 -16.69
C ILE A 331 -19.52 15.38 -17.00
N VAL A 332 -18.84 16.05 -16.07
CA VAL A 332 -17.39 16.30 -16.11
C VAL A 332 -16.73 15.29 -15.19
N PHE A 333 -15.98 14.35 -15.76
CA PHE A 333 -15.34 13.27 -15.01
C PHE A 333 -13.84 13.47 -14.90
N ALA A 334 -13.34 13.55 -13.67
CA ALA A 334 -11.91 13.51 -13.40
C ALA A 334 -11.39 12.07 -13.52
N SER A 335 -10.80 11.76 -14.67
CA SER A 335 -10.08 10.53 -14.94
C SER A 335 -8.59 10.68 -14.64
N SER A 336 -7.75 9.74 -15.09
CA SER A 336 -6.31 9.76 -14.87
C SER A 336 -5.54 9.39 -16.13
N THR A 337 -4.38 10.01 -16.34
CA THR A 337 -3.47 9.68 -17.44
C THR A 337 -2.77 8.32 -17.26
N ILE A 338 -2.77 7.72 -16.06
CA ILE A 338 -1.94 6.55 -15.74
C ILE A 338 -2.27 5.30 -16.57
N TYR A 339 -3.55 5.02 -16.79
CA TYR A 339 -3.95 3.87 -17.62
C TYR A 339 -3.75 4.19 -19.11
N ALA A 340 -4.00 5.44 -19.53
CA ALA A 340 -3.83 5.89 -20.90
C ALA A 340 -2.36 5.75 -21.35
N LEU A 341 -1.42 6.18 -20.50
CA LEU A 341 0.02 5.96 -20.69
C LEU A 341 0.36 4.47 -20.82
N SER A 342 -0.20 3.64 -19.92
CA SER A 342 0.04 2.19 -19.92
C SER A 342 -0.43 1.55 -21.24
N HIS A 343 -1.63 1.88 -21.69
CA HIS A 343 -2.21 1.36 -22.94
C HIS A 343 -1.39 1.80 -24.16
N THR A 344 -1.08 3.10 -24.27
CA THR A 344 -0.31 3.64 -25.38
C THR A 344 1.08 3.00 -25.47
N CYS A 345 1.73 2.81 -24.33
CA CYS A 345 3.02 2.12 -24.25
C CYS A 345 2.95 0.69 -24.78
N ILE A 346 1.91 -0.06 -24.40
CA ILE A 346 1.75 -1.47 -24.77
C ILE A 346 1.35 -1.65 -26.22
N GLN A 347 0.56 -0.72 -26.75
CA GLN A 347 0.22 -0.64 -28.16
C GLN A 347 1.41 -0.21 -29.03
N GLY A 348 2.56 0.16 -28.43
CA GLY A 348 3.74 0.62 -29.15
C GLY A 348 3.56 2.01 -29.77
N ALA A 349 2.56 2.77 -29.32
CA ALA A 349 2.32 4.13 -29.76
C ALA A 349 3.23 5.12 -29.01
N SER A 350 3.55 6.24 -29.65
CA SER A 350 4.46 7.26 -29.12
C SER A 350 3.77 8.34 -28.31
N THR A 351 2.45 8.48 -28.39
CA THR A 351 1.71 9.58 -27.76
C THR A 351 0.34 9.16 -27.24
N VAL A 352 -0.03 9.65 -26.05
CA VAL A 352 -1.39 9.58 -25.51
C VAL A 352 -2.24 10.66 -26.17
N PRO A 353 -3.28 10.31 -26.96
CA PRO A 353 -4.14 11.29 -27.61
C PRO A 353 -5.19 11.88 -26.64
N GLU A 354 -5.75 13.03 -27.00
CA GLU A 354 -6.95 13.60 -26.36
C GLU A 354 -8.24 13.03 -26.98
N ASP A 355 -8.28 11.71 -27.10
CA ASP A 355 -9.41 10.93 -27.61
C ASP A 355 -9.57 9.63 -26.80
N ILE A 356 -10.70 8.94 -26.99
CA ILE A 356 -11.00 7.66 -26.39
C ILE A 356 -10.00 6.61 -26.90
N ILE A 357 -9.32 5.95 -25.96
CA ILE A 357 -8.32 4.93 -26.27
C ILE A 357 -9.00 3.57 -26.23
N SER A 358 -8.80 2.77 -27.28
CA SER A 358 -9.27 1.38 -27.28
C SER A 358 -8.43 0.54 -26.30
N PRO A 359 -9.05 -0.30 -25.47
CA PRO A 359 -8.31 -1.14 -24.54
C PRO A 359 -7.42 -2.14 -25.31
N PRO A 360 -6.21 -2.45 -24.81
CA PRO A 360 -5.38 -3.51 -25.37
C PRO A 360 -6.02 -4.88 -25.17
N SER A 361 -5.53 -5.89 -25.89
CA SER A 361 -5.95 -7.29 -25.74
C SER A 361 -5.50 -7.92 -24.42
N ILE A 362 -4.56 -7.30 -23.71
CA ILE A 362 -3.99 -7.77 -22.45
C ILE A 362 -4.27 -6.72 -21.39
N ASP A 363 -4.94 -7.13 -20.31
CA ASP A 363 -5.23 -6.23 -19.19
C ASP A 363 -3.93 -5.85 -18.46
N THR A 364 -3.64 -4.55 -18.42
CA THR A 364 -2.34 -4.04 -17.99
C THR A 364 -2.47 -2.63 -17.42
N GLY A 365 -1.85 -2.39 -16.27
CA GLY A 365 -1.95 -1.13 -15.55
C GLY A 365 -2.13 -1.34 -14.05
N THR A 366 -2.28 -0.25 -13.31
CA THR A 366 -2.71 -0.31 -11.91
C THR A 366 -4.22 -0.52 -11.84
N TRP A 367 -4.71 -1.24 -10.83
CA TRP A 367 -6.15 -1.43 -10.62
C TRP A 367 -6.91 -0.10 -10.46
N TYR A 368 -6.25 0.90 -9.85
CA TYR A 368 -6.74 2.28 -9.81
C TYR A 368 -6.95 2.85 -11.22
N GLY A 369 -5.94 2.76 -12.08
CA GLY A 369 -6.02 3.23 -13.46
C GLY A 369 -7.13 2.54 -14.25
N GLN A 370 -7.25 1.22 -14.14
CA GLN A 370 -8.31 0.46 -14.79
C GLN A 370 -9.71 0.85 -14.29
N SER A 371 -9.87 1.15 -12.99
CA SER A 371 -11.16 1.61 -12.47
C SER A 371 -11.63 2.91 -13.14
N LYS A 372 -10.69 3.82 -13.43
CA LYS A 372 -10.95 5.07 -14.16
C LYS A 372 -11.23 4.81 -15.64
N GLU A 373 -10.51 3.88 -16.27
CA GLU A 373 -10.78 3.46 -17.65
C GLU A 373 -12.20 2.90 -17.81
N VAL A 374 -12.63 2.01 -16.91
CA VAL A 374 -13.99 1.45 -16.94
C VAL A 374 -15.03 2.57 -16.88
N ALA A 375 -14.83 3.56 -16.01
CA ALA A 375 -15.71 4.73 -15.92
C ALA A 375 -15.72 5.56 -17.21
N GLU A 376 -14.54 5.84 -17.79
CA GLU A 376 -14.44 6.53 -19.09
C GLU A 376 -15.21 5.80 -20.19
N ARG A 377 -15.10 4.48 -20.26
CA ARG A 377 -15.78 3.67 -21.28
C ARG A 377 -17.29 3.69 -21.12
N ILE A 378 -17.79 3.60 -19.88
CA ILE A 378 -19.23 3.70 -19.60
C ILE A 378 -19.74 5.08 -20.02
N LEU A 379 -19.02 6.15 -19.70
CA LEU A 379 -19.38 7.52 -20.05
C LEU A 379 -19.28 7.79 -21.56
N ALA A 380 -18.24 7.28 -22.23
CA ALA A 380 -18.09 7.40 -23.68
C ALA A 380 -19.21 6.65 -24.42
N TYR A 381 -19.59 5.48 -23.91
CA TYR A 381 -20.72 4.73 -24.43
C TYR A 381 -22.05 5.49 -24.24
N SER A 382 -22.30 6.07 -23.07
CA SER A 382 -23.53 6.83 -22.81
C SER A 382 -23.59 8.12 -23.63
N ALA A 383 -22.47 8.81 -23.85
CA ALA A 383 -22.41 9.93 -24.77
C ALA A 383 -22.83 9.51 -26.18
N LYS A 384 -22.22 8.43 -26.69
CA LYS A 384 -22.44 7.93 -28.06
C LYS A 384 -23.86 7.43 -28.31
N HIS A 385 -24.42 6.68 -27.37
CA HIS A 385 -25.66 5.94 -27.57
C HIS A 385 -26.87 6.56 -26.88
N SER A 386 -26.66 7.46 -25.92
CA SER A 386 -27.74 8.07 -25.14
C SER A 386 -27.69 9.60 -25.13
N GLY A 387 -26.74 10.22 -25.84
CA GLY A 387 -26.65 11.68 -25.96
C GLY A 387 -26.28 12.40 -24.66
N VAL A 388 -25.72 11.66 -23.69
CA VAL A 388 -25.28 12.23 -22.40
C VAL A 388 -24.07 13.13 -22.66
N PRO A 389 -24.11 14.43 -22.33
CA PRO A 389 -22.98 15.32 -22.56
C PRO A 389 -21.86 14.97 -21.57
N VAL A 390 -20.71 14.56 -22.08
CA VAL A 390 -19.59 14.08 -21.26
C VAL A 390 -18.32 14.86 -21.58
N SER A 391 -17.61 15.26 -20.52
CA SER A 391 -16.22 15.71 -20.60
C SER A 391 -15.36 14.84 -19.68
N ILE A 392 -14.35 14.20 -20.26
CA ILE A 392 -13.39 13.35 -19.57
C ILE A 392 -12.10 14.13 -19.43
N LEU A 393 -11.71 14.40 -18.19
CA LEU A 393 -10.51 15.14 -17.83
C LEU A 393 -9.47 14.15 -17.29
N ARG A 394 -8.52 13.71 -18.11
CA ARG A 394 -7.45 12.79 -17.67
C ARG A 394 -6.40 13.60 -16.92
N LEU A 395 -6.46 13.56 -15.59
CA LEU A 395 -5.57 14.32 -14.74
C LEU A 395 -4.22 13.60 -14.60
N GLY A 396 -3.14 14.37 -14.75
CA GLY A 396 -1.79 13.97 -14.34
C GLY A 396 -1.58 14.04 -12.84
N GLN A 397 -0.32 14.04 -12.44
CA GLN A 397 0.07 14.24 -11.04
C GLN A 397 -0.21 15.68 -10.61
N ASN A 398 -0.93 15.84 -9.51
CA ASN A 398 -1.09 17.13 -8.85
C ASN A 398 0.12 17.43 -7.96
N SER A 399 0.48 18.70 -7.83
CA SER A 399 1.44 19.16 -6.81
C SER A 399 0.78 20.09 -5.81
N SER A 400 1.52 20.49 -4.76
CA SER A 400 1.05 21.50 -3.81
C SER A 400 0.68 22.80 -4.52
N ALA A 401 -0.27 23.56 -3.97
CA ALA A 401 -0.73 24.82 -4.55
C ALA A 401 0.41 25.84 -4.73
N GLU A 402 0.31 26.72 -5.73
CA GLU A 402 1.28 27.82 -5.91
C GLU A 402 1.14 28.84 -4.79
N GLU A 403 -0.09 29.19 -4.41
CA GLU A 403 -0.36 30.13 -3.33
C GLU A 403 -0.12 29.50 -1.95
N GLU A 404 0.63 30.19 -1.10
CA GLU A 404 0.83 29.78 0.29
C GLU A 404 -0.44 30.07 1.11
N SER A 405 -1.21 29.01 1.39
CA SER A 405 -2.31 29.01 2.35
C SER A 405 -2.13 27.88 3.36
N SER A 406 -2.80 27.96 4.51
CA SER A 406 -2.77 26.90 5.54
C SER A 406 -3.29 25.53 5.07
N THR A 407 -3.92 25.47 3.88
CA THR A 407 -4.42 24.26 3.20
C THR A 407 -3.59 23.86 1.98
N SER A 408 -2.44 24.50 1.72
CA SER A 408 -1.64 24.33 0.50
C SER A 408 -0.67 23.15 0.51
N SER A 409 -0.59 22.37 1.60
CA SER A 409 0.37 21.26 1.73
C SER A 409 -0.08 19.98 1.03
N TRP A 410 0.88 19.18 0.59
CA TRP A 410 0.64 17.80 0.13
C TRP A 410 -0.16 16.99 1.16
N LEU A 411 -0.93 16.02 0.70
CA LEU A 411 -1.48 15.02 1.61
C LEU A 411 -0.36 14.05 2.04
N ASN A 412 -0.09 13.94 3.34
CA ASN A 412 1.00 13.12 3.91
C ASN A 412 1.00 11.64 3.48
N GLN A 413 -0.13 11.13 2.97
CA GLN A 413 -0.28 9.75 2.51
C GLN A 413 0.06 9.54 1.02
N GLU A 414 0.36 10.62 0.29
CA GLU A 414 0.74 10.55 -1.11
C GLU A 414 2.16 10.00 -1.31
N TRP A 415 2.44 9.52 -2.52
CA TRP A 415 3.69 8.86 -2.85
C TRP A 415 4.89 9.81 -2.84
N ILE A 416 4.71 11.10 -3.16
CA ILE A 416 5.79 12.11 -3.11
C ILE A 416 6.23 12.42 -1.67
N PRO A 417 5.34 12.82 -0.73
CA PRO A 417 5.69 12.93 0.68
C PRO A 417 6.33 11.66 1.24
N SER A 418 5.77 10.50 0.87
CA SER A 418 6.32 9.21 1.30
C SER A 418 7.75 9.00 0.79
N LEU A 419 8.02 9.34 -0.48
CA LEU A 419 9.35 9.26 -1.08
C LEU A 419 10.33 10.22 -0.40
N VAL A 420 9.96 11.48 -0.19
CA VAL A 420 10.83 12.49 0.41
C VAL A 420 11.15 12.16 1.86
N HIS A 421 10.15 11.79 2.66
CA HIS A 421 10.35 11.43 4.07
C HIS A 421 11.24 10.19 4.21
N THR A 422 10.96 9.15 3.42
CA THR A 422 11.80 7.96 3.37
C THR A 422 13.23 8.29 2.91
N SER A 423 13.40 9.15 1.91
CA SER A 423 14.72 9.55 1.39
C SER A 423 15.54 10.30 2.44
N LYS A 424 14.88 11.18 3.22
CA LYS A 424 15.49 11.89 4.35
C LYS A 424 15.99 10.93 5.43
N THR A 425 15.20 9.91 5.77
CA THR A 425 15.55 8.89 6.76
C THR A 425 16.69 8.00 6.29
N LEU A 426 16.61 7.51 5.04
CA LEU A 426 17.56 6.52 4.49
C LEU A 426 18.81 7.16 3.87
N LYS A 427 18.88 8.49 3.81
CA LYS A 427 19.98 9.24 3.19
C LYS A 427 20.25 8.85 1.74
N VAL A 428 19.18 8.52 1.01
CA VAL A 428 19.23 8.20 -0.42
C VAL A 428 18.03 8.80 -1.16
N VAL A 429 18.26 9.43 -2.31
CA VAL A 429 17.23 10.05 -3.14
C VAL A 429 17.14 9.29 -4.47
N PRO A 430 15.94 8.85 -4.89
CA PRO A 430 15.78 8.15 -6.16
C PRO A 430 15.74 9.13 -7.33
N ASN A 431 16.51 8.83 -8.37
CA ASN A 431 16.43 9.50 -9.66
C ASN A 431 15.63 8.63 -10.64
N LEU A 432 14.40 9.06 -10.94
CA LEU A 432 13.49 8.36 -11.84
C LEU A 432 13.75 8.77 -13.30
N LYS A 433 13.36 7.91 -14.25
CA LYS A 433 13.37 8.27 -15.68
C LYS A 433 12.11 9.01 -16.16
N THR A 434 11.04 8.98 -15.37
CA THR A 434 9.77 9.62 -15.73
C THR A 434 9.89 11.15 -15.65
N PRO A 435 9.43 11.91 -16.66
CA PRO A 435 9.44 13.37 -16.60
C PRO A 435 8.47 13.92 -15.55
N ILE A 436 8.76 15.12 -15.05
CA ILE A 436 7.89 15.88 -14.16
C ILE A 436 7.04 16.81 -15.02
N ASN A 437 5.75 16.52 -15.08
CA ASN A 437 4.73 17.32 -15.75
C ASN A 437 3.57 17.66 -14.80
N TRP A 438 3.90 17.94 -13.54
CA TRP A 438 2.91 18.12 -12.47
C TRP A 438 2.23 19.46 -12.57
N VAL A 439 0.95 19.49 -12.18
CA VAL A 439 0.14 20.71 -12.17
C VAL A 439 -0.21 21.05 -10.71
N PRO A 440 0.06 22.28 -10.24
CA PRO A 440 -0.38 22.72 -8.92
C PRO A 440 -1.89 22.57 -8.73
N VAL A 441 -2.32 22.10 -7.55
CA VAL A 441 -3.72 21.72 -7.30
C VAL A 441 -4.72 22.88 -7.46
N ASP A 442 -4.32 24.09 -7.15
CA ASP A 442 -5.07 25.33 -7.36
C ASP A 442 -5.24 25.65 -8.85
N ARG A 443 -4.16 25.52 -9.64
CA ARG A 443 -4.22 25.60 -11.10
C ARG A 443 -5.09 24.49 -11.69
N MET A 444 -4.98 23.26 -11.18
CA MET A 444 -5.79 22.13 -11.62
C MET A 444 -7.29 22.40 -11.45
N ALA A 445 -7.69 22.99 -10.31
CA ALA A 445 -9.08 23.38 -10.08
C ALA A 445 -9.57 24.40 -11.11
N ASN A 446 -8.78 25.43 -11.40
CA ASN A 446 -9.11 26.43 -12.42
C ASN A 446 -9.17 25.84 -13.83
N ILE A 447 -8.27 24.92 -14.20
CA ILE A 447 -8.31 24.20 -15.48
C ILE A 447 -9.59 23.36 -15.61
N ILE A 448 -10.00 22.66 -14.54
CA ILE A 448 -11.25 21.91 -14.54
C ILE A 448 -12.44 22.86 -14.79
N LEU A 449 -12.43 24.05 -14.20
CA LEU A 449 -13.49 25.05 -14.41
C LEU A 449 -13.47 25.57 -15.85
N ASP A 450 -12.32 25.94 -16.40
CA ASP A 450 -12.17 26.38 -17.80
C ASP A 450 -12.80 25.36 -18.76
N LEU A 451 -12.44 24.08 -18.59
CA LEU A 451 -12.88 22.99 -19.47
C LEU A 451 -14.33 22.55 -19.24
N THR A 452 -14.89 22.83 -18.06
CA THR A 452 -16.28 22.50 -17.73
C THR A 452 -17.28 23.30 -18.58
N PHE A 453 -16.94 24.54 -18.94
CA PHE A 453 -17.84 25.46 -19.62
C PHE A 453 -17.60 25.59 -21.13
N VAL A 454 -16.69 24.80 -21.69
CA VAL A 454 -16.40 24.79 -23.13
C VAL A 454 -17.62 24.36 -23.95
N GLY A 455 -17.93 25.14 -24.99
CA GLY A 455 -18.92 24.78 -26.01
C GLY A 455 -20.38 25.02 -25.63
N LYS A 456 -20.66 25.80 -24.57
CA LYS A 456 -22.01 26.29 -24.23
C LYS A 456 -22.39 27.58 -24.99
N ASP A 457 -21.92 27.75 -26.23
CA ASP A 457 -22.36 28.84 -27.09
C ASP A 457 -23.61 28.39 -27.86
N PRO A 458 -24.82 28.92 -27.57
CA PRO A 458 -26.07 28.50 -28.19
C PRO A 458 -26.20 28.87 -29.67
N SER A 459 -25.18 29.50 -30.28
CA SER A 459 -25.22 30.04 -31.64
C SER A 459 -24.66 29.12 -32.75
N LYS A 460 -24.22 27.89 -32.46
CA LYS A 460 -23.56 27.00 -33.44
C LYS A 460 -24.45 25.84 -33.97
N SER A 461 -24.30 25.55 -35.26
CA SER A 461 -25.24 24.85 -36.17
C SER A 461 -25.11 23.32 -36.25
N SER A 462 -26.10 22.69 -36.91
CA SER A 462 -26.44 21.25 -37.04
C SER A 462 -25.34 20.22 -37.40
N ASP A 463 -24.13 20.60 -37.82
CA ASP A 463 -23.00 19.65 -37.93
C ASP A 463 -22.48 19.22 -36.54
N ASP A 464 -22.85 19.97 -35.49
CA ASP A 464 -22.53 19.72 -34.09
C ASP A 464 -23.33 18.56 -33.47
N GLU A 465 -24.42 18.05 -34.06
CA GLU A 465 -25.21 16.98 -33.42
C GLU A 465 -24.45 15.64 -33.31
N ASN A 466 -23.63 15.30 -34.31
CA ASN A 466 -22.80 14.09 -34.26
C ASN A 466 -21.55 14.26 -33.38
N ARG A 467 -20.99 15.48 -33.27
CA ARG A 467 -19.91 15.80 -32.33
C ARG A 467 -20.42 15.91 -30.89
N ALA A 468 -21.64 16.40 -30.69
CA ALA A 468 -22.31 16.49 -29.38
C ALA A 468 -22.59 15.10 -28.77
N ARG A 469 -22.64 14.05 -29.59
CA ARG A 469 -22.77 12.65 -29.15
C ARG A 469 -21.44 11.99 -28.81
N GLN A 470 -20.30 12.67 -28.87
CA GLN A 470 -19.02 12.09 -28.46
C GLN A 470 -18.52 12.71 -27.15
N ALA A 471 -17.91 11.88 -26.31
CA ALA A 471 -17.27 12.37 -25.10
C ALA A 471 -16.06 13.24 -25.47
N SER A 472 -15.98 14.44 -24.89
CA SER A 472 -14.80 15.29 -25.05
C SER A 472 -13.71 14.85 -24.08
N VAL A 473 -12.60 14.34 -24.60
CA VAL A 473 -11.43 13.95 -23.80
C VAL A 473 -10.41 15.08 -23.78
N TYR A 474 -9.73 15.25 -22.64
CA TYR A 474 -8.65 16.21 -22.41
C TYR A 474 -7.56 15.54 -21.57
N ASN A 475 -6.30 15.73 -21.93
CA ASN A 475 -5.18 15.34 -21.08
C ASN A 475 -4.68 16.57 -20.34
N ILE A 476 -4.66 16.52 -19.01
CA ILE A 476 -4.30 17.67 -18.18
C ILE A 476 -3.02 17.34 -17.43
N VAL A 477 -1.90 17.74 -18.04
CA VAL A 477 -0.54 17.69 -17.50
C VAL A 477 0.16 19.00 -17.82
N HIS A 478 1.24 19.31 -17.11
CA HIS A 478 2.06 20.46 -17.45
C HIS A 478 2.62 20.33 -18.88
N PRO A 479 2.42 21.33 -19.75
CA PRO A 479 2.74 21.20 -21.19
C PRO A 479 4.24 21.25 -21.48
N ARG A 480 5.04 21.71 -20.51
CA ARG A 480 6.51 21.81 -20.59
C ARG A 480 7.14 20.93 -19.50
N PRO A 481 7.27 19.60 -19.72
CA PRO A 481 7.83 18.70 -18.73
C PRO A 481 9.31 18.97 -18.47
N ILE A 482 9.77 18.72 -17.24
CA ILE A 482 11.20 18.78 -16.89
C ILE A 482 11.74 17.39 -16.48
N PRO A 483 13.06 17.12 -16.61
CA PRO A 483 13.64 15.87 -16.16
C PRO A 483 13.57 15.70 -14.64
N TRP A 484 13.26 14.48 -14.16
CA TRP A 484 13.28 14.16 -12.73
C TRP A 484 14.62 14.44 -12.06
N SER A 485 15.72 14.34 -12.80
CA SER A 485 17.07 14.63 -12.29
C SER A 485 17.19 16.01 -11.65
N ARG A 486 16.42 17.00 -12.13
CA ARG A 486 16.34 18.32 -11.49
C ARG A 486 15.76 18.23 -10.08
N PHE A 487 14.65 17.51 -9.89
CA PHE A 487 14.06 17.32 -8.57
C PHE A 487 14.94 16.48 -7.64
N ALA A 488 15.61 15.45 -8.17
CA ALA A 488 16.58 14.66 -7.40
C ALA A 488 17.77 15.52 -6.91
N GLN A 489 18.23 16.48 -7.73
CA GLN A 489 19.27 17.46 -7.35
C GLN A 489 18.78 18.38 -6.23
N VAL A 490 17.59 18.97 -6.37
CA VAL A 490 16.98 19.83 -5.34
C VAL A 490 16.82 19.06 -4.02
N LEU A 491 16.29 17.83 -4.06
CA LEU A 491 16.17 16.99 -2.86
C LEU A 491 17.53 16.69 -2.22
N SER A 492 18.56 16.39 -3.01
CA SER A 492 19.91 16.13 -2.49
C SER A 492 20.53 17.37 -1.84
N GLN A 493 20.26 18.57 -2.36
CA GLN A 493 20.70 19.85 -1.77
C GLN A 493 19.96 20.16 -0.46
N MET A 494 18.63 19.95 -0.44
CA MET A 494 17.79 20.20 0.75
C MET A 494 17.98 19.16 1.86
N LEU A 495 18.41 17.95 1.50
CA LEU A 495 18.65 16.84 2.43
C LEU A 495 20.14 16.50 2.46
N PRO A 496 20.97 17.28 3.21
CA PRO A 496 22.41 17.09 3.22
C PRO A 496 22.80 15.67 3.68
N GLY A 497 23.78 15.10 2.96
CA GLY A 497 24.26 13.74 3.13
C GLY A 497 23.51 12.68 2.31
N CYS A 498 22.45 13.05 1.58
CA CYS A 498 21.74 12.13 0.71
C CYS A 498 22.49 11.82 -0.58
N LYS A 499 22.62 10.54 -0.92
CA LYS A 499 23.17 10.08 -2.22
C LYS A 499 22.06 9.88 -3.24
N ILE A 500 22.24 10.37 -4.47
CA ILE A 500 21.32 10.09 -5.57
C ILE A 500 21.57 8.67 -6.09
N VAL A 501 20.51 7.86 -6.19
CA VAL A 501 20.54 6.46 -6.65
C VAL A 501 19.44 6.21 -7.67
N THR A 502 19.49 5.09 -8.40
CA THR A 502 18.37 4.68 -9.27
C THR A 502 17.13 4.31 -8.46
N LEU A 503 15.92 4.38 -9.07
CA LEU A 503 14.68 3.96 -8.42
C LEU A 503 14.76 2.51 -7.92
N ARG A 504 15.33 1.60 -8.73
CA ARG A 504 15.50 0.19 -8.37
C ARG A 504 16.34 0.01 -7.09
N GLN A 505 17.51 0.66 -7.03
CA GLN A 505 18.37 0.64 -5.85
C GLN A 505 17.65 1.23 -4.63
N TRP A 506 16.93 2.33 -4.82
CA TRP A 506 16.17 2.94 -3.73
C TRP A 506 15.10 1.98 -3.16
N ILE A 507 14.35 1.29 -4.01
CA ILE A 507 13.34 0.28 -3.59
C ILE A 507 13.99 -0.84 -2.78
N GLU A 508 15.14 -1.34 -3.24
CA GLU A 508 15.90 -2.37 -2.52
C GLU A 508 16.33 -1.89 -1.13
N ILE A 509 16.84 -0.66 -1.03
CA ILE A 509 17.22 -0.04 0.25
C ILE A 509 16.00 0.12 1.16
N VAL A 510 14.85 0.56 0.65
CA VAL A 510 13.60 0.70 1.42
C VAL A 510 13.15 -0.64 1.99
N LYS A 511 13.16 -1.71 1.17
CA LYS A 511 12.77 -3.06 1.61
C LYS A 511 13.68 -3.58 2.71
N ILE A 512 14.99 -3.49 2.53
CA ILE A 512 15.99 -3.93 3.51
C ILE A 512 15.77 -3.24 4.86
N HIS A 513 15.55 -1.92 4.85
CA HIS A 513 15.32 -1.17 6.08
C HIS A 513 13.96 -1.49 6.72
N SER A 514 12.92 -1.78 5.91
CA SER A 514 11.61 -2.19 6.41
C SER A 514 11.64 -3.54 7.13
N GLU A 515 12.44 -4.49 6.63
CA GLU A 515 12.62 -5.81 7.21
C GLU A 515 13.47 -5.76 8.49
N SER A 516 14.49 -4.90 8.51
CA SER A 516 15.35 -4.67 9.69
C SER A 516 14.62 -4.08 10.89
N SER A 517 13.51 -3.39 10.65
CA SER A 517 12.78 -2.66 11.68
C SER A 517 11.55 -3.42 12.20
N GLN A 518 11.42 -4.73 11.90
CA GLN A 518 10.25 -5.53 12.30
C GLN A 518 10.03 -5.60 13.83
N HIS A 519 11.08 -5.50 14.65
CA HIS A 519 10.95 -5.38 16.11
C HIS A 519 10.41 -4.02 16.59
N LYS A 520 10.33 -3.02 15.70
CA LYS A 520 9.80 -1.67 15.93
C LYS A 520 8.88 -1.23 14.78
N HIS A 521 8.00 -2.12 14.32
CA HIS A 521 7.17 -1.95 13.11
C HIS A 521 6.44 -0.58 13.05
N LYS A 522 6.04 -0.03 14.19
CA LYS A 522 5.33 1.26 14.31
C LYS A 522 6.22 2.49 14.10
N GLU A 523 7.49 2.42 14.50
CA GLU A 523 8.48 3.50 14.39
C GLU A 523 9.04 3.55 12.94
N ALA A 524 9.21 2.37 12.34
CA ALA A 524 9.59 2.20 10.94
C ALA A 524 8.55 2.78 9.96
N LEU A 525 7.25 2.57 10.23
CA LEU A 525 6.18 3.10 9.38
C LEU A 525 5.99 4.62 9.47
N LYS A 526 6.52 5.26 10.53
CA LYS A 526 6.59 6.71 10.66
C LYS A 526 7.78 7.29 9.92
N THR A 527 8.94 6.63 9.99
CA THR A 527 10.21 7.12 9.43
C THR A 527 10.45 6.68 7.97
N ILE A 528 9.83 5.59 7.53
CA ILE A 528 9.94 5.02 6.18
C ILE A 528 8.54 4.78 5.59
N PRO A 529 7.72 5.84 5.40
CA PRO A 529 6.33 5.70 4.94
C PRO A 529 6.20 5.05 3.54
N ALA A 530 7.22 5.14 2.69
CA ALA A 530 7.23 4.52 1.37
C ALA A 530 6.98 3.00 1.35
N VAL A 531 7.21 2.31 2.47
CA VAL A 531 6.95 0.86 2.61
C VAL A 531 5.49 0.52 2.29
N LYS A 532 4.55 1.41 2.64
CA LYS A 532 3.11 1.22 2.38
C LYS A 532 2.77 1.24 0.88
N LEU A 533 3.64 1.83 0.08
CA LEU A 533 3.49 2.03 -1.36
C LEU A 533 4.58 1.24 -2.13
N ILE A 534 5.24 0.26 -1.51
CA ILE A 534 6.37 -0.43 -2.14
C ILE A 534 5.98 -1.10 -3.46
N SER A 535 4.80 -1.72 -3.52
CA SER A 535 4.28 -2.34 -4.74
C SER A 535 4.01 -1.33 -5.87
N PHE A 536 3.63 -0.10 -5.52
CA PHE A 536 3.50 0.98 -6.48
C PHE A 536 4.87 1.43 -7.03
N PHE A 537 5.88 1.59 -6.17
CA PHE A 537 7.24 1.89 -6.62
C PHE A 537 7.85 0.77 -7.46
N GLU A 538 7.62 -0.49 -7.10
CA GLU A 538 8.03 -1.66 -7.91
C GLU A 538 7.39 -1.64 -9.29
N TYR A 539 6.09 -1.37 -9.36
CA TYR A 539 5.39 -1.21 -10.63
C TYR A 539 6.04 -0.11 -11.48
N MET A 540 6.30 1.07 -10.90
CA MET A 540 7.00 2.16 -11.60
C MET A 540 8.39 1.73 -12.10
N SER A 541 9.16 1.02 -11.26
CA SER A 541 10.51 0.58 -11.61
C SER A 541 10.53 -0.46 -12.73
N MET A 542 9.59 -1.42 -12.72
CA MET A 542 9.46 -2.43 -13.79
C MET A 542 9.13 -1.80 -15.15
N HIS A 543 8.46 -0.66 -15.15
CA HIS A 543 8.01 0.04 -16.35
C HIS A 543 8.83 1.31 -16.59
N GLU A 544 9.92 1.52 -15.88
CA GLU A 544 10.68 2.79 -15.94
C GLU A 544 11.33 3.02 -17.31
N ASP A 545 11.75 1.95 -17.99
CA ASP A 545 12.27 2.04 -19.36
C ASP A 545 11.16 2.28 -20.39
N SER A 546 9.97 1.71 -20.16
CA SER A 546 8.86 1.88 -21.09
C SER A 546 8.14 3.23 -20.89
N LEU A 547 8.08 3.71 -19.65
CA LEU A 547 7.57 5.03 -19.26
C LEU A 547 8.61 6.15 -19.42
N GLY A 548 9.91 5.84 -19.42
CA GLY A 548 10.99 6.83 -19.37
C GLY A 548 12.00 6.82 -20.54
N SER A 549 12.25 5.69 -21.22
CA SER A 549 13.25 5.59 -22.32
C SER A 549 12.62 5.72 -23.73
N ARG A 550 11.34 5.40 -23.89
CA ARG A 550 10.51 5.76 -25.07
C ARG A 550 9.43 6.76 -24.67
N SER A 551 9.81 7.91 -24.11
CA SER A 551 8.89 8.86 -23.46
C SER A 551 7.58 8.99 -24.26
N VAL A 552 6.54 8.31 -23.80
CA VAL A 552 5.23 8.41 -24.42
C VAL A 552 4.78 9.84 -24.15
N GLY A 553 4.71 10.65 -25.21
CA GLY A 553 4.27 12.03 -25.10
C GLY A 553 2.80 12.07 -24.69
N ILE A 554 2.40 13.06 -23.90
CA ILE A 554 0.99 13.29 -23.59
C ILE A 554 0.56 14.51 -24.38
N ILE A 555 -0.30 14.33 -25.38
CA ILE A 555 -0.81 15.43 -26.20
C ILE A 555 -1.76 16.25 -25.34
N THR A 556 -1.60 17.57 -25.35
CA THR A 556 -2.40 18.52 -24.55
C THR A 556 -2.96 19.67 -25.39
N ASP A 557 -2.84 19.61 -26.72
CA ASP A 557 -3.15 20.71 -27.65
C ASP A 557 -4.59 21.23 -27.50
N LYS A 558 -5.55 20.31 -27.37
CA LYS A 558 -6.97 20.63 -27.18
C LYS A 558 -7.20 21.25 -25.82
N ALA A 559 -6.65 20.66 -24.74
CA ALA A 559 -6.75 21.22 -23.39
C ALA A 559 -6.15 22.63 -23.30
N ILE A 560 -4.95 22.85 -23.88
CA ILE A 560 -4.28 24.16 -23.94
C ILE A 560 -5.14 25.17 -24.71
N SER A 561 -5.69 24.79 -25.86
CA SER A 561 -6.49 25.70 -26.69
C SER A 561 -7.79 26.16 -26.03
N GLN A 562 -8.26 25.45 -24.98
CA GLN A 562 -9.55 25.69 -24.34
C GLN A 562 -9.45 26.05 -22.85
N SER A 563 -8.26 25.98 -22.26
CA SER A 563 -7.99 26.46 -20.90
C SER A 563 -6.96 27.58 -20.92
N THR A 564 -7.41 28.78 -20.62
CA THR A 564 -6.54 29.94 -20.39
C THR A 564 -5.58 29.66 -19.25
N THR A 565 -6.03 28.96 -18.21
CA THR A 565 -5.18 28.58 -17.07
C THR A 565 -4.05 27.64 -17.49
N LEU A 566 -4.33 26.60 -18.29
CA LEU A 566 -3.30 25.65 -18.74
C LEU A 566 -2.34 26.28 -19.75
N SER A 567 -2.85 27.12 -20.66
CA SER A 567 -2.01 27.79 -21.66
C SER A 567 -1.06 28.82 -21.05
N SER A 568 -1.49 29.50 -19.98
CA SER A 568 -0.70 30.52 -19.26
C SER A 568 0.05 30.00 -18.04
N ILE A 569 0.02 28.69 -17.77
CA ILE A 569 0.73 28.11 -16.61
C ILE A 569 2.23 28.43 -16.70
N PRO A 570 2.89 28.95 -15.64
CA PRO A 570 4.32 29.23 -15.64
C PRO A 570 5.17 27.98 -15.84
N GLU A 571 6.44 28.13 -16.22
CA GLU A 571 7.39 27.00 -16.22
C GLU A 571 7.69 26.48 -14.81
N ILE A 572 7.94 25.18 -14.70
CA ILE A 572 8.35 24.55 -13.44
C ILE A 572 9.80 24.99 -13.14
N GLY A 573 9.95 25.91 -12.20
CA GLY A 573 11.24 26.39 -11.70
C GLY A 573 11.72 25.69 -10.44
N ASP A 574 12.96 25.97 -10.04
CA ASP A 574 13.56 25.41 -8.82
C ASP A 574 12.76 25.81 -7.57
N ASP A 575 12.19 27.02 -7.50
CA ASP A 575 11.32 27.45 -6.40
C ASP A 575 10.11 26.51 -6.21
N SER A 576 9.49 26.06 -7.31
CA SER A 576 8.39 25.09 -7.26
C SER A 576 8.87 23.73 -6.74
N LEU A 577 10.03 23.27 -7.21
CA LEU A 577 10.63 22.01 -6.77
C LEU A 577 11.00 22.02 -5.28
N GLU A 578 11.60 23.11 -4.81
CA GLU A 578 11.91 23.31 -3.40
C GLU A 578 10.64 23.30 -2.55
N LYS A 579 9.60 24.00 -2.99
CA LYS A 579 8.30 24.00 -2.32
C LYS A 579 7.73 22.58 -2.24
N TRP A 580 7.81 21.81 -3.31
CA TRP A 580 7.33 20.43 -3.34
C TRP A 580 8.13 19.48 -2.45
N ALA A 581 9.40 19.80 -2.20
CA ALA A 581 10.28 19.03 -1.33
C ALA A 581 10.11 19.33 0.18
N ARG A 582 9.40 20.40 0.58
CA ARG A 582 9.20 20.81 2.00
C ARG A 582 8.09 20.03 2.75
N VAL A 583 7.91 18.77 2.38
CA VAL A 583 6.87 17.85 2.87
C VAL A 583 7.16 17.20 4.21
#